data_AF-A0A434MRK6-F1
#
_entry.id   AF-A0A434MRK6-F1
#
_cell.length_a   1.000
_cell.length_b   1.000
_cell.length_c   1.000
_cell.angle_alpha   90.00
_cell.angle_beta   90.00
_cell.angle_gamma   90.00
#
_symmetry.space_group_name_H-M   'P 1'
#
loop_
_entity.id
_entity.type
_entity.pdbx_description
1 polymer ?
#
loop_
_entity_poly.entity_id
_entity_poly.type
_entity_poly.pdbx_seq_one_letter_code
_entity_poly.pdbx_strand_id
1 'polypeptide(L)'
;INPHSYPFFDLPATALSRLPEAARVRELAEVAASVYGAPSAANVVATPGTQILLPRVASLASPGKALVLGPTYAEHQRAAAIAGHAVTEVDDFEVLAGADLAIIVNPNNPDGRIIERKKLLDLAGKLRAKGGLLVVDEAFMDVGPRAESLAGDVEQGGIVVLRSFGKFFGLAGLRLGFALADALTVERLEAQFGPWAVAGPALEYGIRALADAGWQAETRRRLAEDAARLDTLFGRFGVPVAGGTTLFRYISLPDAANLFSALGGRGILLRHFSGRPHVLRAGLPGPDEEWQRLQSALADWAQQRDDNTGEVKQ
;
A
#
# COMPACT_ATOMS: atom_id res chain seq x y z
N ILE A 1 5.15 2.35 6.69
CA ILE A 1 4.06 1.93 7.61
C ILE A 1 3.96 3.05 8.62
N ASN A 2 2.76 3.41 9.08
CA ASN A 2 2.60 4.45 10.07
C ASN A 2 3.36 4.05 11.36
N PRO A 3 4.34 4.84 11.82
CA PRO A 3 5.07 4.54 13.05
C PRO A 3 4.25 4.80 14.32
N HIS A 4 3.12 5.53 14.20
CA HIS A 4 2.18 5.82 15.29
C HIS A 4 0.97 4.89 15.19
N SER A 5 1.09 3.66 15.70
CA SER A 5 0.02 2.66 15.57
C SER A 5 -1.29 3.08 16.23
N TYR A 6 -2.41 2.56 15.72
CA TYR A 6 -3.70 2.66 16.40
C TYR A 6 -3.58 2.15 17.85
N PRO A 7 -4.19 2.81 18.84
CA PRO A 7 -4.03 2.44 20.24
C PRO A 7 -4.43 0.99 20.51
N PHE A 8 -3.62 0.31 21.31
CA PHE A 8 -3.98 -1.00 21.82
C PHE A 8 -5.09 -0.90 22.84
N PHE A 9 -5.97 -1.90 22.87
CA PHE A 9 -7.06 -2.00 23.83
C PHE A 9 -7.23 -3.45 24.27
N ASP A 10 -7.90 -3.63 25.41
CA ASP A 10 -8.21 -4.95 25.94
C ASP A 10 -9.18 -5.67 25.00
N LEU A 11 -8.70 -6.73 24.38
CA LEU A 11 -9.52 -7.59 23.53
C LEU A 11 -10.45 -8.43 24.41
N PRO A 12 -11.71 -8.64 24.00
CA PRO A 12 -12.56 -9.61 24.67
C PRO A 12 -11.90 -10.99 24.59
N ALA A 13 -11.88 -11.74 25.70
CA ALA A 13 -11.26 -13.06 25.75
C ALA A 13 -11.82 -14.03 24.69
N THR A 14 -13.07 -13.81 24.27
CA THR A 14 -13.75 -14.56 23.20
C THR A 14 -13.08 -14.39 21.84
N ALA A 15 -12.43 -13.25 21.55
CA ALA A 15 -11.70 -13.05 20.30
C ALA A 15 -10.51 -14.01 20.15
N LEU A 16 -10.00 -14.56 21.25
CA LEU A 16 -8.90 -15.53 21.26
C LEU A 16 -9.38 -16.97 21.50
N SER A 17 -10.44 -17.14 22.29
CA SER A 17 -10.91 -18.46 22.75
C SER A 17 -12.03 -19.07 21.89
N ARG A 18 -12.63 -18.30 20.99
CA ARG A 18 -13.70 -18.76 20.08
C ARG A 18 -13.31 -18.61 18.62
N LEU A 19 -13.94 -19.40 17.77
CA LEU A 19 -13.88 -19.19 16.33
C LEU A 19 -14.52 -17.84 15.96
N PRO A 20 -14.01 -17.13 14.94
CA PRO A 20 -14.60 -15.89 14.44
C PRO A 20 -16.10 -16.01 14.17
N GLU A 21 -16.89 -15.15 14.79
CA GLU A 21 -18.34 -15.17 14.67
C GLU A 21 -18.78 -14.47 13.36
N ALA A 22 -19.75 -15.07 12.65
CA ALA A 22 -20.25 -14.52 11.39
C ALA A 22 -20.82 -13.09 11.54
N ALA A 23 -21.37 -12.76 12.72
CA ALA A 23 -21.84 -11.41 13.02
C ALA A 23 -20.70 -10.38 13.02
N ARG A 24 -19.54 -10.71 13.62
CA ARG A 24 -18.37 -9.82 13.65
C ARG A 24 -17.75 -9.66 12.26
N VAL A 25 -17.75 -10.72 11.44
CA VAL A 25 -17.30 -10.63 10.04
C VAL A 25 -18.19 -9.67 9.25
N ARG A 26 -19.52 -9.78 9.39
CA ARG A 26 -20.47 -8.85 8.73
C ARG A 26 -20.30 -7.42 9.20
N GLU A 27 -20.19 -7.19 10.50
CA GLU A 27 -19.96 -5.86 11.08
C GLU A 27 -18.66 -5.23 10.54
N LEU A 28 -17.58 -6.02 10.44
CA LEU A 28 -16.34 -5.53 9.84
C LEU A 28 -16.55 -5.14 8.37
N ALA A 29 -17.28 -5.94 7.59
CA ALA A 29 -17.57 -5.63 6.19
C ALA A 29 -18.42 -4.36 6.04
N GLU A 30 -19.42 -4.16 6.91
CA GLU A 30 -20.26 -2.95 6.96
C GLU A 30 -19.42 -1.70 7.27
N VAL A 31 -18.59 -1.76 8.32
CA VAL A 31 -17.72 -0.64 8.69
C VAL A 31 -16.71 -0.36 7.58
N ALA A 32 -16.09 -1.39 6.99
CA ALA A 32 -15.14 -1.25 5.89
C ALA A 32 -15.80 -0.65 4.63
N ALA A 33 -17.02 -1.07 4.29
CA ALA A 33 -17.77 -0.53 3.16
C ALA A 33 -17.99 0.97 3.34
N SER A 34 -18.49 1.38 4.51
CA SER A 34 -18.71 2.80 4.85
C SER A 34 -17.41 3.63 4.77
N VAL A 35 -16.32 3.13 5.34
CA VAL A 35 -15.06 3.88 5.49
C VAL A 35 -14.27 3.97 4.19
N TYR A 36 -14.30 2.90 3.37
CA TYR A 36 -13.64 2.87 2.08
C TYR A 36 -14.51 3.38 0.93
N GLY A 37 -15.81 3.58 1.16
CA GLY A 37 -16.75 4.07 0.16
C GLY A 37 -17.24 3.01 -0.82
N ALA A 38 -17.25 1.73 -0.41
CA ALA A 38 -17.87 0.66 -1.18
C ALA A 38 -19.40 0.80 -1.16
N PRO A 39 -20.14 0.34 -2.20
CA PRO A 39 -21.60 0.48 -2.25
C PRO A 39 -22.32 -0.23 -1.10
N SER A 40 -21.85 -1.40 -0.68
CA SER A 40 -22.41 -2.15 0.45
C SER A 40 -21.40 -3.11 1.08
N ALA A 41 -21.77 -3.73 2.21
CA ALA A 41 -21.00 -4.80 2.82
C ALA A 41 -20.83 -6.02 1.90
N ALA A 42 -21.79 -6.27 0.99
CA ALA A 42 -21.69 -7.36 0.02
C ALA A 42 -20.57 -7.14 -1.03
N ASN A 43 -20.03 -5.92 -1.10
CA ASN A 43 -18.92 -5.58 -1.98
C ASN A 43 -17.56 -5.67 -1.27
N VAL A 44 -17.49 -6.21 -0.05
CA VAL A 44 -16.26 -6.26 0.74
C VAL A 44 -16.00 -7.67 1.26
N VAL A 45 -14.80 -8.19 0.99
CA VAL A 45 -14.27 -9.37 1.69
C VAL A 45 -13.06 -9.00 2.52
N ALA A 46 -13.07 -9.35 3.81
CA ALA A 46 -11.93 -9.22 4.70
C ALA A 46 -11.04 -10.47 4.61
N THR A 47 -9.71 -10.28 4.62
CA THR A 47 -8.73 -11.37 4.45
C THR A 47 -7.55 -11.28 5.42
N PRO A 48 -6.78 -12.38 5.59
CA PRO A 48 -5.49 -12.44 6.30
C PRO A 48 -4.37 -11.59 5.68
N GLY A 49 -4.61 -10.29 5.53
CA GLY A 49 -3.76 -9.34 4.83
C GLY A 49 -3.99 -9.36 3.32
N THR A 50 -3.49 -8.34 2.65
CA THR A 50 -3.65 -8.18 1.19
C THR A 50 -2.74 -9.11 0.39
N GLN A 51 -1.63 -9.57 0.95
CA GLN A 51 -0.67 -10.42 0.22
C GLN A 51 -1.28 -11.73 -0.25
N ILE A 52 -2.16 -12.34 0.57
CA ILE A 52 -2.81 -13.59 0.18
C ILE A 52 -3.75 -13.39 -1.00
N LEU A 53 -4.38 -12.21 -1.11
CA LEU A 53 -5.32 -11.85 -2.19
C LEU A 53 -4.65 -11.77 -3.56
N LEU A 54 -3.37 -11.37 -3.66
CA LEU A 54 -2.75 -11.06 -4.95
C LEU A 54 -2.92 -12.17 -6.00
N PRO A 55 -2.53 -13.45 -5.74
CA PRO A 55 -2.74 -14.51 -6.71
C PRO A 55 -4.21 -14.94 -6.85
N ARG A 56 -5.05 -14.80 -5.81
CA ARG A 56 -6.49 -15.17 -5.88
C ARG A 56 -7.28 -14.21 -6.76
N VAL A 57 -6.94 -12.93 -6.70
CA VAL A 57 -7.55 -11.90 -7.53
C VAL A 57 -7.04 -12.04 -8.97
N ALA A 58 -5.75 -12.33 -9.17
CA ALA A 58 -5.22 -12.60 -10.49
C ALA A 58 -5.88 -13.82 -11.17
N SER A 59 -6.27 -14.85 -10.40
CA SER A 59 -6.97 -16.03 -10.93
C SER A 59 -8.47 -15.82 -11.19
N LEU A 60 -9.01 -14.62 -10.94
CA LEU A 60 -10.38 -14.28 -11.34
C LEU A 60 -10.48 -14.07 -12.85
N ALA A 61 -9.40 -13.62 -13.49
CA ALA A 61 -9.26 -13.53 -14.94
C ALA A 61 -8.69 -14.84 -15.51
N SER A 62 -9.17 -15.24 -16.68
CA SER A 62 -8.59 -16.39 -17.39
C SER A 62 -7.11 -16.15 -17.71
N PRO A 63 -6.25 -17.18 -17.60
CA PRO A 63 -4.83 -17.04 -17.94
C PRO A 63 -4.63 -16.42 -19.33
N GLY A 64 -3.88 -15.32 -19.38
CA GLY A 64 -3.68 -14.54 -20.59
C GLY A 64 -2.56 -13.53 -20.41
N LYS A 65 -2.69 -12.37 -21.05
CA LYS A 65 -1.72 -11.27 -20.96
C LYS A 65 -1.99 -10.41 -19.73
N ALA A 66 -1.08 -10.45 -18.76
CA ALA A 66 -1.13 -9.57 -17.59
C ALA A 66 -0.14 -8.41 -17.73
N LEU A 67 -0.63 -7.17 -17.61
CA LEU A 67 0.21 -5.98 -17.63
C LEU A 67 0.21 -5.29 -16.27
N VAL A 68 1.40 -5.03 -15.73
CA VAL A 68 1.58 -4.34 -14.44
C VAL A 68 2.19 -2.97 -14.72
N LEU A 69 1.53 -1.89 -14.27
CA LEU A 69 2.05 -0.53 -14.44
C LEU A 69 3.22 -0.29 -13.48
N GLY A 70 4.42 -0.37 -14.03
CA GLY A 70 5.68 -0.21 -13.33
C GLY A 70 6.26 1.20 -13.39
N PRO A 71 7.44 1.40 -12.79
CA PRO A 71 8.04 0.46 -11.84
C PRO A 71 7.22 0.43 -10.52
N THR A 72 6.91 -0.76 -10.02
CA THR A 72 6.00 -0.91 -8.85
C THR A 72 6.39 -2.04 -7.89
N TYR A 73 5.46 -2.46 -7.03
CA TYR A 73 5.64 -3.57 -6.09
C TYR A 73 5.68 -4.92 -6.82
N ALA A 74 6.88 -5.51 -6.89
CA ALA A 74 7.20 -6.72 -7.65
C ALA A 74 6.32 -7.96 -7.35
N GLU A 75 5.68 -8.00 -6.18
CA GLU A 75 4.80 -9.13 -5.81
C GLU A 75 3.57 -9.24 -6.72
N HIS A 76 3.11 -8.16 -7.35
CA HIS A 76 2.00 -8.24 -8.32
C HIS A 76 2.38 -9.06 -9.55
N GLN A 77 3.59 -8.85 -10.09
CA GLN A 77 4.07 -9.63 -11.23
C GLN A 77 4.21 -11.11 -10.87
N ARG A 78 4.80 -11.38 -9.70
CA ARG A 78 4.96 -12.74 -9.19
C ARG A 78 3.60 -13.42 -8.99
N ALA A 79 2.63 -12.73 -8.40
CA ALA A 79 1.30 -13.25 -8.13
C ALA A 79 0.51 -13.54 -9.42
N ALA A 80 0.58 -12.65 -10.42
CA ALA A 80 -0.03 -12.89 -11.72
C ALA A 80 0.59 -14.08 -12.45
N ALA A 81 1.91 -14.26 -12.37
CA ALA A 81 2.59 -15.42 -12.93
C ALA A 81 2.19 -16.73 -12.24
N ILE A 82 2.04 -16.72 -10.90
CA ILE A 82 1.52 -17.87 -10.13
C ILE A 82 0.10 -18.24 -10.58
N ALA A 83 -0.72 -17.26 -10.95
CA ALA A 83 -2.07 -17.48 -11.49
C ALA A 83 -2.07 -17.91 -12.98
N GLY A 84 -0.91 -18.10 -13.60
CA GLY A 84 -0.76 -18.64 -14.95
C GLY A 84 -0.69 -17.60 -16.08
N HIS A 85 -0.60 -16.30 -15.76
CA HIS A 85 -0.54 -15.25 -16.78
C HIS A 85 0.85 -15.08 -17.39
N ALA A 86 0.89 -14.64 -18.65
CA ALA A 86 2.08 -14.08 -19.28
C ALA A 86 2.23 -12.61 -18.84
N VAL A 87 3.13 -12.36 -17.89
CA VAL A 87 3.25 -11.07 -17.21
C VAL A 87 4.28 -10.17 -17.89
N THR A 88 3.96 -8.89 -18.06
CA THR A 88 4.90 -7.86 -18.48
C THR A 88 4.72 -6.60 -17.62
N GLU A 89 5.82 -6.02 -17.14
CA GLU A 89 5.81 -4.68 -16.56
C GLU A 89 5.89 -3.65 -17.70
N VAL A 90 5.04 -2.62 -17.62
CA VAL A 90 4.98 -1.52 -18.60
C VAL A 90 5.03 -0.19 -17.86
N ASP A 91 5.59 0.85 -18.47
CA ASP A 91 5.61 2.21 -17.93
C ASP A 91 4.53 3.12 -18.52
N ASP A 92 4.01 2.76 -19.70
CA ASP A 92 2.90 3.45 -20.36
C ASP A 92 1.53 2.92 -19.90
N PHE A 93 0.71 3.84 -19.38
CA PHE A 93 -0.66 3.58 -18.96
C PHE A 93 -1.56 3.13 -20.12
N GLU A 94 -1.39 3.69 -21.33
CA GLU A 94 -2.33 3.44 -22.44
C GLU A 94 -2.25 2.00 -22.95
N VAL A 95 -1.07 1.37 -22.84
CA VAL A 95 -0.84 -0.02 -23.25
C VAL A 95 -1.63 -1.01 -22.40
N LEU A 96 -2.02 -0.63 -21.17
CA LEU A 96 -2.81 -1.48 -20.26
C LEU A 96 -4.16 -1.91 -20.87
N ALA A 97 -4.74 -1.11 -21.77
CA ALA A 97 -5.97 -1.46 -22.46
C ALA A 97 -5.85 -2.76 -23.30
N GLY A 98 -4.62 -3.18 -23.63
CA GLY A 98 -4.31 -4.43 -24.32
C GLY A 98 -4.20 -5.66 -23.41
N ALA A 99 -4.34 -5.54 -22.08
CA ALA A 99 -4.22 -6.65 -21.14
C ALA A 99 -5.53 -7.44 -20.96
N ASP A 100 -5.44 -8.70 -20.56
CA ASP A 100 -6.56 -9.46 -20.00
C ASP A 100 -6.67 -9.21 -18.48
N LEU A 101 -5.52 -8.96 -17.84
CA LEU A 101 -5.39 -8.53 -16.45
C LEU A 101 -4.49 -7.29 -16.36
N ALA A 102 -5.05 -6.14 -16.02
CA ALA A 102 -4.27 -4.94 -15.73
C ALA A 102 -4.12 -4.76 -14.22
N ILE A 103 -2.90 -4.51 -13.74
CA ILE A 103 -2.64 -4.27 -12.31
C ILE A 103 -1.97 -2.90 -12.14
N ILE A 104 -2.57 -2.06 -11.30
CA ILE A 104 -2.08 -0.72 -10.96
C ILE A 104 -2.05 -0.59 -9.44
N VAL A 105 -1.00 0.03 -8.90
CA VAL A 105 -0.95 0.44 -7.49
C VAL A 105 -1.21 1.95 -7.43
N ASN A 106 -2.21 2.39 -6.64
CA ASN A 106 -2.65 3.77 -6.58
C ASN A 106 -3.07 4.17 -5.15
N PRO A 107 -2.35 5.03 -4.41
CA PRO A 107 -1.04 5.60 -4.73
C PRO A 107 0.05 4.55 -4.91
N ASN A 108 0.91 4.74 -5.91
CA ASN A 108 1.91 3.76 -6.26
C ASN A 108 3.00 3.59 -5.19
N ASN A 109 3.55 2.38 -5.11
CA ASN A 109 4.78 2.09 -4.41
C ASN A 109 5.84 1.70 -5.45
N PRO A 110 6.92 2.49 -5.63
CA PRO A 110 7.53 3.30 -4.56
C PRO A 110 7.46 4.83 -4.70
N ASP A 111 6.94 5.37 -5.79
CA ASP A 111 7.05 6.82 -6.10
C ASP A 111 5.87 7.66 -5.58
N GLY A 112 4.79 7.03 -5.11
CA GLY A 112 3.59 7.72 -4.64
C GLY A 112 2.71 8.31 -5.73
N ARG A 113 2.99 8.05 -7.03
CA ARG A 113 2.20 8.63 -8.12
C ARG A 113 0.72 8.22 -8.00
N ILE A 114 -0.14 9.14 -8.43
CA ILE A 114 -1.59 8.97 -8.46
C ILE A 114 -2.05 8.91 -9.91
N ILE A 115 -2.90 7.94 -10.22
CA ILE A 115 -3.67 7.90 -11.47
C ILE A 115 -5.09 8.36 -11.16
N GLU A 116 -5.60 9.28 -11.97
CA GLU A 116 -6.95 9.83 -11.86
C GLU A 116 -8.00 8.72 -11.98
N ARG A 117 -9.01 8.76 -11.10
CA ARG A 117 -10.17 7.85 -11.09
C ARG A 117 -10.81 7.74 -12.47
N LYS A 118 -10.98 8.86 -13.17
CA LYS A 118 -11.58 8.87 -14.52
C LYS A 118 -10.81 7.97 -15.49
N LYS A 119 -9.48 8.06 -15.54
CA LYS A 119 -8.65 7.24 -16.43
C LYS A 119 -8.73 5.76 -16.07
N LEU A 120 -8.74 5.47 -14.77
CA LEU A 120 -8.89 4.10 -14.27
C LEU A 120 -10.25 3.50 -14.64
N LEU A 121 -11.34 4.27 -14.55
CA LEU A 121 -12.67 3.84 -14.97
C LEU A 121 -12.76 3.62 -16.49
N ASP A 122 -12.16 4.50 -17.29
CA ASP A 122 -12.10 4.33 -18.75
C ASP A 122 -11.34 3.05 -19.12
N LEU A 123 -10.22 2.76 -18.43
CA LEU A 123 -9.47 1.52 -18.58
C LEU A 123 -10.29 0.29 -18.16
N ALA A 124 -10.96 0.34 -17.01
CA ALA A 124 -11.82 -0.74 -16.53
C ALA A 124 -12.94 -1.06 -17.53
N GLY A 125 -13.56 -0.04 -18.13
CA GLY A 125 -14.57 -0.20 -19.18
C GLY A 125 -14.02 -0.92 -20.41
N LYS A 126 -12.83 -0.53 -20.89
CA LYS A 126 -12.15 -1.19 -22.03
C LYS A 126 -11.82 -2.65 -21.75
N LEU A 127 -11.33 -2.95 -20.54
CA LEU A 127 -11.00 -4.32 -20.13
C LEU A 127 -12.27 -5.17 -20.00
N ARG A 128 -13.29 -4.67 -19.30
CA ARG A 128 -14.58 -5.35 -19.10
C ARG A 128 -15.26 -5.69 -20.42
N ALA A 129 -15.20 -4.81 -21.42
CA ALA A 129 -15.81 -5.03 -22.74
C ALA A 129 -15.28 -6.28 -23.47
N LYS A 130 -14.09 -6.77 -23.10
CA LYS A 130 -13.47 -8.00 -23.64
C LYS A 130 -13.29 -9.10 -22.59
N GLY A 131 -13.95 -8.99 -21.43
CA GLY A 131 -13.87 -9.97 -20.34
C GLY A 131 -12.61 -9.88 -19.47
N GLY A 132 -11.85 -8.80 -19.57
CA GLY A 132 -10.66 -8.54 -18.75
C GLY A 132 -10.98 -7.95 -17.38
N LEU A 133 -9.94 -7.87 -16.53
CA LEU A 133 -10.02 -7.41 -15.14
C LEU A 133 -9.02 -6.28 -14.86
N LEU A 134 -9.49 -5.21 -14.22
CA LEU A 134 -8.62 -4.21 -13.59
C LEU A 134 -8.48 -4.49 -12.09
N VAL A 135 -7.24 -4.63 -11.63
CA VAL A 135 -6.90 -4.69 -10.21
C VAL A 135 -6.21 -3.40 -9.80
N VAL A 136 -6.77 -2.69 -8.82
CA VAL A 136 -6.18 -1.48 -8.26
C VAL A 136 -5.78 -1.75 -6.80
N ASP A 137 -4.49 -1.79 -6.53
CA ASP A 137 -3.98 -1.87 -5.16
C ASP A 137 -3.94 -0.47 -4.54
N GLU A 138 -4.88 -0.25 -3.61
CA GLU A 138 -5.05 0.99 -2.87
C GLU A 138 -4.47 0.92 -1.45
N ALA A 139 -3.40 0.13 -1.24
CA ALA A 139 -2.77 -0.04 0.07
C ALA A 139 -2.31 1.26 0.77
N PHE A 140 -2.18 2.36 0.04
CA PHE A 140 -1.78 3.68 0.57
C PHE A 140 -2.87 4.74 0.45
N MET A 141 -4.08 4.39 -0.01
CA MET A 141 -5.14 5.36 -0.28
C MET A 141 -5.76 5.97 0.99
N ASP A 142 -5.54 5.38 2.17
CA ASP A 142 -5.96 5.99 3.45
C ASP A 142 -5.26 7.32 3.76
N VAL A 143 -4.08 7.55 3.18
CA VAL A 143 -3.36 8.83 3.20
C VAL A 143 -3.33 9.54 1.85
N GLY A 144 -3.95 8.93 0.82
CA GLY A 144 -4.02 9.46 -0.53
C GLY A 144 -5.24 10.34 -0.78
N PRO A 145 -5.36 10.90 -1.99
CA PRO A 145 -6.55 11.63 -2.40
C PRO A 145 -7.72 10.65 -2.59
N ARG A 146 -8.56 10.49 -1.57
CA ARG A 146 -9.67 9.52 -1.57
C ARG A 146 -10.65 9.66 -2.74
N ALA A 147 -10.74 10.84 -3.36
CA ALA A 147 -11.53 11.08 -4.57
C ALA A 147 -11.06 10.26 -5.79
N GLU A 148 -9.79 9.80 -5.78
CA GLU A 148 -9.18 9.01 -6.85
C GLU A 148 -9.34 7.49 -6.64
N SER A 149 -10.01 7.07 -5.57
CA SER A 149 -10.30 5.65 -5.31
C SER A 149 -11.39 5.11 -6.24
N LEU A 150 -11.28 3.84 -6.61
CA LEU A 150 -12.32 3.11 -7.34
C LEU A 150 -13.29 2.34 -6.43
N ALA A 151 -13.14 2.43 -5.10
CA ALA A 151 -13.94 1.63 -4.17
C ALA A 151 -15.45 1.77 -4.36
N GLY A 152 -15.93 2.99 -4.70
CA GLY A 152 -17.34 3.25 -4.98
C GLY A 152 -17.84 2.82 -6.35
N ASP A 153 -16.95 2.32 -7.22
CA ASP A 153 -17.26 1.94 -8.60
C ASP A 153 -17.23 0.43 -8.83
N VAL A 154 -16.91 -0.36 -7.80
CA VAL A 154 -16.68 -1.80 -7.92
C VAL A 154 -17.91 -2.59 -8.40
N GLU A 155 -19.13 -2.09 -8.14
CA GLU A 155 -20.38 -2.68 -8.63
C GLU A 155 -20.50 -2.68 -10.16
N GLN A 156 -19.74 -1.87 -10.88
CA GLN A 156 -19.71 -1.90 -12.34
C GLN A 156 -19.12 -3.22 -12.90
N GLY A 157 -18.48 -4.03 -12.04
CA GLY A 157 -17.81 -5.27 -12.41
C GLY A 157 -16.51 -5.05 -13.20
N GLY A 158 -15.69 -6.10 -13.29
CA GLY A 158 -14.38 -6.02 -13.94
C GLY A 158 -13.36 -5.14 -13.21
N ILE A 159 -13.63 -4.82 -11.94
CA ILE A 159 -12.77 -4.04 -11.04
C ILE A 159 -12.61 -4.81 -9.74
N VAL A 160 -11.37 -4.92 -9.25
CA VAL A 160 -11.07 -5.32 -7.87
C VAL A 160 -10.16 -4.28 -7.24
N VAL A 161 -10.59 -3.70 -6.13
CA VAL A 161 -9.79 -2.77 -5.33
C VAL A 161 -9.23 -3.49 -4.11
N LEU A 162 -7.94 -3.36 -3.84
CA LEU A 162 -7.30 -3.95 -2.66
C LEU A 162 -7.04 -2.88 -1.60
N ARG A 163 -7.37 -3.16 -0.32
CA ARG A 163 -7.07 -2.27 0.81
C ARG A 163 -6.19 -2.98 1.83
N SER A 164 -5.16 -2.30 2.31
CA SER A 164 -4.23 -2.82 3.33
C SER A 164 -4.40 -2.08 4.66
N PHE A 165 -5.09 -2.70 5.61
CA PHE A 165 -5.32 -2.12 6.94
C PHE A 165 -4.01 -1.74 7.66
N GLY A 166 -3.04 -2.66 7.66
CA GLY A 166 -1.83 -2.53 8.48
C GLY A 166 -0.87 -1.39 8.10
N LYS A 167 -1.12 -0.63 7.02
CA LYS A 167 -0.23 0.46 6.60
C LYS A 167 -0.52 1.74 7.38
N PHE A 168 -1.71 2.29 7.20
CA PHE A 168 -2.14 3.54 7.83
C PHE A 168 -2.43 3.35 9.32
N PHE A 169 -3.02 2.22 9.71
CA PHE A 169 -3.30 1.94 11.12
C PHE A 169 -2.05 1.53 11.93
N GLY A 170 -0.88 1.36 11.30
CA GLY A 170 0.35 0.95 11.98
C GLY A 170 0.31 -0.47 12.57
N LEU A 171 -0.70 -1.27 12.20
CA LEU A 171 -0.94 -2.63 12.72
C LEU A 171 -0.57 -3.70 11.68
N ALA A 172 0.61 -3.59 11.06
CA ALA A 172 1.02 -4.51 9.99
C ALA A 172 1.07 -5.99 10.41
N GLY A 173 1.42 -6.25 11.68
CA GLY A 173 1.46 -7.59 12.26
C GLY A 173 0.09 -8.25 12.44
N LEU A 174 -1.00 -7.49 12.45
CA LEU A 174 -2.37 -8.00 12.62
C LEU A 174 -2.84 -8.84 11.42
N ARG A 175 -2.22 -8.63 10.26
CA ARG A 175 -2.55 -9.32 9.00
C ARG A 175 -4.03 -9.16 8.64
N LEU A 176 -4.53 -7.93 8.59
CA LEU A 176 -5.85 -7.60 8.05
C LEU A 176 -5.72 -6.89 6.70
N GLY A 177 -6.52 -7.30 5.73
CA GLY A 177 -6.65 -6.69 4.41
C GLY A 177 -8.06 -6.89 3.86
N PHE A 178 -8.35 -6.24 2.74
CA PHE A 178 -9.65 -6.32 2.09
C PHE A 178 -9.49 -6.38 0.57
N ALA A 179 -10.44 -7.04 -0.09
CA ALA A 179 -10.76 -6.81 -1.49
C ALA A 179 -12.18 -6.25 -1.60
N LEU A 180 -12.35 -5.27 -2.47
CA LEU A 180 -13.63 -4.68 -2.83
C LEU A 180 -13.91 -4.99 -4.29
N ALA A 181 -15.09 -5.53 -4.57
CA ALA A 181 -15.47 -5.98 -5.92
C ALA A 181 -17.01 -6.00 -6.06
N ASP A 182 -17.53 -6.35 -7.23
CA ASP A 182 -18.93 -6.72 -7.37
C ASP A 182 -19.26 -7.95 -6.49
N ALA A 183 -20.53 -8.10 -6.09
CA ALA A 183 -20.95 -9.12 -5.12
C ALA A 183 -20.60 -10.55 -5.56
N LEU A 184 -20.73 -10.89 -6.85
CA LEU A 184 -20.38 -12.22 -7.35
C LEU A 184 -18.88 -12.49 -7.24
N THR A 185 -18.05 -11.47 -7.50
CA THR A 185 -16.60 -11.57 -7.30
C THR A 185 -16.24 -11.71 -5.82
N VAL A 186 -16.92 -11.00 -4.92
CA VAL A 186 -16.73 -11.14 -3.46
C VAL A 186 -17.06 -12.57 -3.01
N GLU A 187 -18.22 -13.13 -3.40
CA GLU A 187 -18.61 -14.51 -3.08
C GLU A 187 -17.55 -15.52 -3.57
N ARG A 188 -17.04 -15.35 -4.80
CA ARG A 188 -15.97 -16.19 -5.36
C ARG A 188 -14.67 -16.09 -4.57
N LEU A 189 -14.34 -14.92 -4.02
CA LEU A 189 -13.15 -14.73 -3.21
C LEU A 189 -13.34 -15.34 -1.81
N GLU A 190 -14.48 -15.14 -1.17
CA GLU A 190 -14.81 -15.72 0.14
C GLU A 190 -14.73 -17.25 0.11
N ALA A 191 -15.28 -17.88 -0.94
CA ALA A 191 -15.23 -19.33 -1.12
C ALA A 191 -13.80 -19.90 -1.19
N GLN A 192 -12.81 -19.10 -1.59
CA GLN A 192 -11.41 -19.54 -1.66
C GLN A 192 -10.70 -19.54 -0.30
N PHE A 193 -11.19 -18.77 0.67
CA PHE A 193 -10.59 -18.68 1.99
C PHE A 193 -11.24 -19.62 3.01
N GLY A 194 -12.51 -19.99 2.77
CA GLY A 194 -13.28 -20.80 3.71
C GLY A 194 -13.69 -20.02 4.97
N PRO A 195 -14.36 -20.68 5.91
CA PRO A 195 -14.79 -20.04 7.14
C PRO A 195 -13.60 -19.62 8.00
N TRP A 196 -13.78 -18.56 8.79
CA TRP A 196 -12.83 -18.13 9.83
C TRP A 196 -11.44 -17.70 9.35
N ALA A 197 -11.31 -17.30 8.09
CA ALA A 197 -10.02 -16.89 7.53
C ALA A 197 -9.36 -15.77 8.34
N VAL A 198 -10.15 -14.77 8.76
CA VAL A 198 -9.66 -13.62 9.54
C VAL A 198 -9.72 -13.93 11.04
N ALA A 199 -8.58 -13.76 11.73
CA ALA A 199 -8.47 -14.01 13.16
C ALA A 199 -9.36 -13.06 14.00
N GLY A 200 -9.89 -13.56 15.12
CA GLY A 200 -10.74 -12.77 16.02
C GLY A 200 -10.15 -11.42 16.44
N PRO A 201 -8.87 -11.32 16.87
CA PRO A 201 -8.24 -10.03 17.18
C PRO A 201 -8.23 -9.07 15.98
N ALA A 202 -8.07 -9.59 14.76
CA ALA A 202 -8.08 -8.77 13.55
C ALA A 202 -9.47 -8.19 13.28
N LEU A 203 -10.54 -8.95 13.55
CA LEU A 203 -11.91 -8.43 13.47
C LEU A 203 -12.13 -7.29 14.46
N GLU A 204 -11.76 -7.48 15.73
CA GLU A 204 -11.94 -6.47 16.80
C GLU A 204 -11.20 -5.16 16.49
N TYR A 205 -9.91 -5.24 16.12
CA TYR A 205 -9.14 -4.07 15.72
C TYR A 205 -9.67 -3.42 14.44
N GLY A 206 -10.06 -4.23 13.45
CA GLY A 206 -10.62 -3.75 12.19
C GLY A 206 -11.87 -2.91 12.41
N ILE A 207 -12.84 -3.45 13.16
CA ILE A 207 -14.11 -2.78 13.47
C ILE A 207 -13.86 -1.46 14.20
N ARG A 208 -13.09 -1.51 15.29
CA ARG A 208 -12.87 -0.33 16.13
C ARG A 208 -12.07 0.77 15.41
N ALA A 209 -10.95 0.41 14.79
CA ALA A 209 -10.07 1.40 14.17
C ALA A 209 -10.67 2.02 12.90
N LEU A 210 -11.39 1.24 12.08
CA LEU A 210 -12.08 1.77 10.92
C LEU A 210 -13.24 2.70 11.32
N ALA A 211 -13.95 2.43 12.42
CA ALA A 211 -15.01 3.29 12.93
C ALA A 211 -14.50 4.60 13.58
N ASP A 212 -13.21 4.67 13.97
CA ASP A 212 -12.64 5.80 14.68
C ASP A 212 -12.22 6.95 13.76
N ALA A 213 -13.20 7.69 13.25
CA ALA A 213 -12.96 8.81 12.33
C ALA A 213 -12.09 9.92 12.95
N GLY A 214 -12.19 10.13 14.27
CA GLY A 214 -11.41 11.13 15.01
C GLY A 214 -9.91 10.79 15.00
N TRP A 215 -9.56 9.55 15.35
CA TRP A 215 -8.18 9.09 15.28
C TRP A 215 -7.64 9.16 13.84
N GLN A 216 -8.42 8.73 12.85
CA GLN A 216 -7.96 8.76 11.46
C GLN A 216 -7.65 10.19 10.97
N ALA A 217 -8.48 11.17 11.34
CA ALA A 217 -8.23 12.57 10.99
C ALA A 217 -6.94 13.09 11.64
N GLU A 218 -6.76 12.83 12.94
CA GLU A 218 -5.58 13.23 13.69
C GLU A 218 -4.30 12.58 13.14
N THR A 219 -4.35 11.28 12.86
CA THR A 219 -3.22 10.55 12.29
C THR A 219 -2.83 11.07 10.91
N ARG A 220 -3.79 11.41 10.04
CA ARG A 220 -3.46 12.04 8.74
C ARG A 220 -2.72 13.37 8.92
N ARG A 221 -3.17 14.20 9.88
CA ARG A 221 -2.50 15.47 10.20
C ARG A 221 -1.08 15.24 10.69
N ARG A 222 -0.89 14.38 11.68
CA ARG A 222 0.44 14.03 12.21
C ARG A 222 1.37 13.48 11.12
N LEU A 223 0.88 12.56 10.29
CA LEU A 223 1.68 12.00 9.20
C LEU A 223 2.09 13.04 8.16
N ALA A 224 1.24 14.04 7.89
CA ALA A 224 1.59 15.16 7.02
C ALA A 224 2.68 16.05 7.63
N GLU A 225 2.59 16.34 8.93
CA GLU A 225 3.61 17.07 9.69
C GLU A 225 4.95 16.32 9.71
N ASP A 226 4.93 15.02 10.01
CA ASP A 226 6.12 14.17 10.01
C ASP A 226 6.74 14.06 8.61
N ALA A 227 5.92 13.92 7.56
CA ALA A 227 6.42 13.92 6.19
C ALA A 227 7.10 15.25 5.81
N ALA A 228 6.55 16.39 6.23
CA ALA A 228 7.14 17.70 6.01
C ALA A 228 8.44 17.91 6.83
N ARG A 229 8.47 17.40 8.07
CA ARG A 229 9.67 17.38 8.92
C ARG A 229 10.78 16.56 8.26
N LEU A 230 10.44 15.40 7.70
CA LEU A 230 11.39 14.54 7.00
C LEU A 230 11.92 15.19 5.71
N ASP A 231 11.04 15.82 4.91
CA ASP A 231 11.45 16.56 3.72
C ASP A 231 12.43 17.69 4.07
N THR A 232 12.13 18.45 5.12
CA THR A 232 13.00 19.54 5.61
C THR A 232 14.37 18.99 6.06
N LEU A 233 14.36 17.88 6.80
CA LEU A 233 15.57 17.24 7.30
C LEU A 233 16.44 16.73 6.15
N PHE A 234 15.85 16.04 5.17
CA PHE A 234 16.55 15.59 3.98
C PHE A 234 17.10 16.75 3.15
N GLY A 235 16.30 17.81 2.95
CA GLY A 235 16.72 19.01 2.24
C GLY A 235 17.94 19.69 2.90
N ARG A 236 17.98 19.76 4.23
CA ARG A 236 19.12 20.31 4.98
C ARG A 236 20.46 19.62 4.66
N PHE A 237 20.45 18.33 4.33
CA PHE A 237 21.65 17.54 4.03
C PHE A 237 21.80 17.24 2.53
N GLY A 238 21.00 17.89 1.67
CA GLY A 238 21.08 17.72 0.22
C GLY A 238 20.57 16.37 -0.28
N VAL A 239 19.64 15.72 0.43
CA VAL A 239 18.96 14.50 -0.03
C VAL A 239 17.66 14.91 -0.74
N PRO A 240 17.56 14.74 -2.08
CA PRO A 240 16.38 15.16 -2.83
C PRO A 240 15.21 14.18 -2.64
N VAL A 241 14.06 14.71 -2.23
CA VAL A 241 12.81 13.97 -2.20
C VAL A 241 12.07 14.17 -3.53
N ALA A 242 11.93 13.11 -4.30
CA ALA A 242 11.35 13.11 -5.65
C ALA A 242 9.87 12.70 -5.70
N GLY A 243 9.29 12.30 -4.55
CA GLY A 243 7.88 11.93 -4.45
C GLY A 243 7.55 11.20 -3.15
N GLY A 244 6.54 10.34 -3.21
CA GLY A 244 6.11 9.47 -2.12
C GLY A 244 4.72 9.80 -1.60
N THR A 245 4.46 9.37 -0.37
CA THR A 245 3.21 9.59 0.37
C THR A 245 3.53 10.14 1.76
N THR A 246 2.53 10.48 2.56
CA THR A 246 2.77 10.80 3.99
C THR A 246 3.10 9.57 4.84
N LEU A 247 3.26 8.37 4.25
CA LEU A 247 3.76 7.16 4.92
C LEU A 247 5.19 6.79 4.52
N PHE A 248 5.72 7.39 3.46
CA PHE A 248 7.09 7.17 2.99
C PHE A 248 7.52 8.24 2.00
N ARG A 249 8.81 8.57 1.95
CA ARG A 249 9.38 9.46 0.94
C ARG A 249 10.17 8.69 -0.11
N TYR A 250 9.96 9.07 -1.36
CA TYR A 250 10.70 8.57 -2.50
C TYR A 250 11.90 9.48 -2.76
N ILE A 251 13.10 8.91 -2.79
CA ILE A 251 14.35 9.62 -2.93
C ILE A 251 15.01 9.15 -4.23
N SER A 252 15.50 10.10 -5.03
CA SER A 252 16.26 9.81 -6.25
C SER A 252 17.56 10.61 -6.21
N LEU A 253 18.67 9.93 -5.96
CA LEU A 253 20.01 10.53 -5.97
C LEU A 253 21.01 9.65 -6.74
N PRO A 254 21.99 10.24 -7.44
CA PRO A 254 22.99 9.46 -8.17
C PRO A 254 23.74 8.45 -7.29
N ASP A 255 24.13 8.84 -6.08
CA ASP A 255 24.87 7.99 -5.14
C ASP A 255 24.00 7.45 -4.00
N ALA A 256 22.88 6.82 -4.36
CA ALA A 256 21.93 6.32 -3.36
C ALA A 256 22.47 5.13 -2.56
N ALA A 257 23.38 4.37 -3.15
CA ALA A 257 24.05 3.26 -2.48
C ALA A 257 24.91 3.73 -1.30
N ASN A 258 25.62 4.85 -1.45
CA ASN A 258 26.41 5.43 -0.36
C ASN A 258 25.52 5.88 0.81
N LEU A 259 24.46 6.65 0.54
CA LEU A 259 23.50 7.07 1.58
C LEU A 259 22.85 5.86 2.28
N PHE A 260 22.43 4.84 1.50
CA PHE A 260 21.87 3.60 2.05
C PHE A 260 22.85 2.91 3.01
N SER A 261 24.13 2.80 2.61
CA SER A 261 25.15 2.13 3.41
C SER A 261 25.50 2.92 4.67
N ALA A 262 25.63 4.25 4.56
CA ALA A 262 25.92 5.15 5.68
C ALA A 262 24.81 5.10 6.74
N LEU A 263 23.55 5.23 6.32
CA LEU A 263 22.40 5.12 7.24
C LEU A 263 22.25 3.70 7.79
N GLY A 264 22.45 2.68 6.96
CA GLY A 264 22.41 1.28 7.37
C GLY A 264 23.44 0.93 8.45
N GLY A 265 24.66 1.46 8.35
CA GLY A 265 25.71 1.32 9.38
C GLY A 265 25.36 1.98 10.72
N ARG A 266 24.37 2.88 10.74
CA ARG A 266 23.81 3.50 11.95
C ARG A 266 22.50 2.84 12.41
N GLY A 267 22.13 1.70 11.82
CA GLY A 267 20.90 0.97 12.14
C GLY A 267 19.62 1.63 11.57
N ILE A 268 19.75 2.50 10.58
CA ILE A 268 18.62 3.16 9.91
C ILE A 268 18.43 2.54 8.54
N LEU A 269 17.43 1.66 8.42
CA LEU A 269 17.18 0.93 7.19
C LEU A 269 16.24 1.69 6.26
N LEU A 270 16.78 2.19 5.14
CA LEU A 270 15.96 2.60 3.99
C LEU A 270 15.64 1.37 3.13
N ARG A 271 14.70 1.52 2.19
CA ARG A 271 14.53 0.52 1.13
C ARG A 271 15.30 0.93 -0.12
N HIS A 272 16.27 0.10 -0.50
CA HIS A 272 16.98 0.19 -1.78
C HIS A 272 16.35 -0.74 -2.83
N PHE A 273 16.43 -0.36 -4.10
CA PHE A 273 15.85 -1.11 -5.21
C PHE A 273 16.97 -1.56 -6.16
N SER A 274 17.28 -2.86 -6.16
CA SER A 274 18.42 -3.40 -6.93
C SER A 274 18.38 -3.05 -8.42
N GLY A 275 17.20 -3.09 -9.05
CA GLY A 275 17.02 -2.69 -10.45
C GLY A 275 17.02 -1.19 -10.72
N ARG A 276 17.06 -0.36 -9.67
CA ARG A 276 17.07 1.11 -9.73
C ARG A 276 18.03 1.66 -8.67
N PRO A 277 19.35 1.54 -8.88
CA PRO A 277 20.35 1.77 -7.84
C PRO A 277 20.41 3.22 -7.33
N HIS A 278 19.86 4.18 -8.09
CA HIS A 278 19.77 5.61 -7.75
C HIS A 278 18.55 5.95 -6.87
N VAL A 279 17.78 4.95 -6.44
CA VAL A 279 16.48 5.15 -5.79
C VAL A 279 16.49 4.57 -4.38
N LEU A 280 15.95 5.34 -3.44
CA LEU A 280 15.64 4.89 -2.09
C LEU A 280 14.18 5.22 -1.74
N ARG A 281 13.65 4.48 -0.77
CA ARG A 281 12.39 4.82 -0.11
C ARG A 281 12.60 4.84 1.39
N ALA A 282 12.31 5.98 2.00
CA ALA A 282 12.40 6.18 3.44
C ALA A 282 11.01 6.05 4.08
N GLY A 283 10.89 5.28 5.16
CA GLY A 283 9.74 5.40 6.05
C GLY A 283 9.86 6.63 6.94
N LEU A 284 8.80 6.95 7.67
CA LEU A 284 8.86 7.96 8.73
C LEU A 284 9.52 7.36 9.98
N PRO A 285 10.42 8.09 10.65
CA PRO A 285 10.83 7.78 12.02
C PRO A 285 9.64 7.83 12.98
N GLY A 286 9.68 7.03 14.05
CA GLY A 286 8.69 7.03 15.12
C GLY A 286 9.03 8.03 16.23
N PRO A 287 9.49 7.58 17.41
CA PRO A 287 9.86 8.46 18.52
C PRO A 287 10.95 9.47 18.17
N ASP A 288 11.04 10.58 18.92
CA ASP A 288 12.04 11.64 18.69
C ASP A 288 13.49 11.16 18.72
N GLU A 289 13.79 10.08 19.44
CA GLU A 289 15.10 9.43 19.44
C GLU A 289 15.50 8.93 18.05
N GLU A 290 14.53 8.40 17.27
CA GLU A 290 14.78 7.97 15.90
C GLU A 290 15.02 9.15 14.96
N TRP A 291 14.34 10.28 15.20
CA TRP A 291 14.56 11.52 14.47
C TRP A 291 15.95 12.10 14.72
N GLN A 292 16.38 12.13 15.98
CA GLN A 292 17.72 12.58 16.37
C GLN A 292 18.79 11.67 15.76
N ARG A 293 18.59 10.35 15.80
CA ARG A 293 19.49 9.37 15.19
C ARG A 293 19.60 9.57 13.68
N LEU A 294 18.47 9.80 12.98
CA LEU A 294 18.47 10.10 11.54
C LEU A 294 19.21 11.40 11.24
N GLN A 295 18.96 12.46 12.00
CA GLN A 295 19.64 13.74 11.82
C GLN A 295 21.15 13.61 12.01
N SER A 296 21.60 12.92 13.06
CA SER A 296 23.03 12.69 13.31
C SER A 296 23.67 11.90 12.17
N ALA A 297 23.02 10.82 11.73
CA ALA A 297 23.54 9.98 10.65
C ALA A 297 23.63 10.73 9.31
N LEU A 298 22.66 11.60 9.01
CA LEU A 298 22.69 12.45 7.82
C LEU A 298 23.78 13.53 7.90
N ALA A 299 24.03 14.09 9.08
CA ALA A 299 25.11 15.06 9.29
C ALA A 299 26.49 14.43 9.05
N ASP A 300 26.74 13.25 9.63
CA ASP A 300 27.99 12.52 9.42
C ASP A 300 28.20 12.16 7.94
N TRP A 301 27.13 11.69 7.28
CA TRP A 301 27.16 11.36 5.85
C TRP A 301 27.46 12.58 4.97
N ALA A 302 26.81 13.71 5.25
CA ALA A 302 27.02 14.94 4.49
C ALA A 302 28.47 15.44 4.64
N GLN A 303 29.02 15.39 5.86
CA GLN A 303 30.41 15.77 6.11
C GLN A 303 31.39 14.89 5.30
N GLN A 304 31.24 13.57 5.36
CA GLN A 304 32.10 12.63 4.61
C GLN A 304 31.99 12.83 3.10
N ARG A 305 30.78 13.09 2.59
CA ARG A 305 30.56 13.38 1.17
C ARG A 305 31.29 14.63 0.74
N ASP A 306 31.17 15.70 1.53
CA ASP A 306 31.74 17.01 1.20
C ASP A 306 33.28 16.97 1.24
N ASP A 307 33.88 16.29 2.24
CA ASP A 307 35.33 16.06 2.35
C ASP A 307 35.89 15.31 1.12
N ASN A 308 35.22 14.24 0.68
CA ASN A 308 35.61 13.47 -0.50
C ASN A 308 35.53 14.28 -1.80
N THR A 309 34.56 15.19 -1.94
CA THR A 309 34.52 16.12 -3.10
C THR A 309 35.60 17.20 -3.06
N GLY A 310 36.13 17.52 -1.88
CA GLY A 310 37.24 18.45 -1.70
C GLY A 310 38.58 17.85 -2.13
N GLU A 311 38.81 16.56 -1.87
CA GLU A 311 40.06 15.87 -2.21
C GLU A 311 40.20 15.58 -3.72
N VAL A 312 39.10 15.36 -4.46
CA VAL A 312 39.15 15.11 -5.92
C VAL A 312 39.42 16.39 -6.73
N LYS A 313 39.37 17.58 -6.10
CA LYS A 313 39.63 18.88 -6.74
C LYS A 313 41.04 19.45 -6.50
N GLN A 314 41.92 18.71 -5.83
CA GLN A 314 43.36 19.03 -5.70
C GLN A 314 44.19 18.16 -6.63
#